data_AF-A0A3N5ZFA2-F1
#
_entry.id   AF-A0A3N5ZFA2-F1
#
_cell.length_a   1.000
_cell.length_b   1.000
_cell.length_c   1.000
_cell.angle_alpha   90.00
_cell.angle_beta   90.00
_cell.angle_gamma   90.00
#
_symmetry.space_group_name_H-M   'P 1'
#
loop_
_entity.id
_entity.type
_entity.pdbx_description
1 polymer ?
#
loop_
_entity_poly.entity_id
_entity_poly.type
_entity_poly.pdbx_seq_one_letter_code
_entity_poly.pdbx_strand_id
1 'polypeptide(L)' 'MTTCKNCKSFFPLENNPEKGDCVQRAVDPRQAYYKSKPVNAADDAVSCSSFQKK' A
#
# COMPACT_ATOMS: atom_id res chain seq x y z
N MET A 1 -5.01 -14.75 -5.47
CA MET A 1 -5.84 -13.58 -5.11
C MET A 1 -4.96 -12.35 -5.06
N THR A 2 -5.38 -11.25 -5.68
CA THR A 2 -4.66 -9.96 -5.66
C THR A 2 -5.02 -9.22 -4.37
N THR A 3 -4.24 -9.42 -3.31
CA THR A 3 -4.43 -8.73 -2.03
C THR A 3 -3.37 -7.66 -1.81
N CYS A 4 -3.59 -6.77 -0.84
CA CYS A 4 -2.62 -5.73 -0.45
C CYS A 4 -1.23 -6.30 -0.13
N LYS A 5 -1.12 -7.49 0.48
CA LYS A 5 0.17 -8.16 0.75
C LYS A 5 1.06 -8.31 -0.49
N ASN A 6 0.41 -8.52 -1.65
CA ASN A 6 1.08 -8.73 -2.93
C ASN A 6 1.41 -7.43 -3.66
N CYS A 7 1.11 -6.26 -3.08
CA CYS A 7 1.35 -4.94 -3.65
C CYS A 7 2.74 -4.40 -3.26
N LYS A 8 3.47 -3.78 -4.19
CA LYS A 8 4.77 -3.11 -3.96
C LYS A 8 4.69 -2.01 -2.92
N SER A 9 3.56 -1.31 -2.90
CA SER A 9 3.27 -0.25 -1.95
C SER A 9 2.92 -0.73 -0.55
N PHE A 10 2.75 -2.05 -0.32
CA PHE A 10 2.42 -2.55 1.02
C PHE A 10 3.68 -2.84 1.84
N PHE A 11 3.78 -2.21 3.00
CA PHE A 11 4.84 -2.39 3.98
C PHE A 11 4.24 -2.93 5.28
N PRO A 12 4.54 -4.18 5.68
CA PRO A 12 3.99 -4.76 6.91
C PRO A 12 4.56 -4.05 8.16
N LEU A 13 3.75 -3.98 9.22
CA LEU A 13 4.21 -3.53 10.54
C LEU A 13 5.10 -4.61 11.16
N GLU A 14 6.21 -4.22 11.80
CA GLU A 14 7.17 -5.15 12.40
C GLU A 14 6.53 -6.08 13.44
N ASN A 15 5.62 -5.54 14.25
CA ASN A 15 4.94 -6.28 15.32
C ASN A 15 3.75 -7.09 14.82
N ASN A 16 3.23 -6.82 13.61
CA ASN A 16 2.06 -7.51 13.09
C ASN A 16 2.11 -7.58 11.55
N PRO A 17 2.55 -8.69 10.95
CA PRO A 17 2.67 -8.84 9.50
C PRO A 17 1.33 -8.92 8.75
N GLU A 18 0.21 -9.04 9.48
CA GLU A 18 -1.14 -8.99 8.90
C GLU A 18 -1.65 -7.57 8.70
N LYS A 19 -0.98 -6.58 9.29
CA LYS A 19 -1.28 -5.16 9.13
C LYS A 19 -0.08 -4.45 8.53
N GLY A 20 -0.34 -3.42 7.76
CA GLY A 20 0.72 -2.65 7.13
C GLY A 20 0.22 -1.35 6.55
N ASP A 21 1.16 -0.62 5.96
CA ASP A 21 0.89 0.64 5.33
C ASP A 21 0.95 0.50 3.81
N CYS A 22 -0.06 1.04 3.14
CA CYS A 22 -0.03 1.32 1.71
C CYS A 22 0.66 2.68 1.50
N VAL A 23 1.93 2.62 1.12
CA VAL A 23 2.77 3.80 0.90
C VAL A 23 2.77 4.18 -0.58
N GLN A 24 2.37 5.41 -0.87
CA GLN A 24 2.28 5.95 -2.22
C GLN A 24 3.00 7.28 -2.33
N ARG A 25 3.75 7.47 -3.41
CA ARG A 25 4.32 8.77 -3.76
C ARG A 25 3.27 9.59 -4.50
N ALA A 26 3.06 10.81 -4.05
CA ALA A 26 2.26 11.82 -4.73
C ALA A 26 3.15 13.01 -5.09
N VAL A 27 2.78 13.71 -6.16
CA VAL A 27 3.43 14.95 -6.58
C VAL A 27 2.33 15.97 -6.80
N ASP A 28 2.46 17.12 -6.17
CA ASP A 28 1.62 18.29 -6.42
C ASP A 28 2.47 19.42 -7.05
N PRO A 29 1.88 20.57 -7.42
CA PRO A 29 2.64 21.67 -8.01
C PRO A 29 3.75 22.26 -7.12
N ARG A 30 3.77 21.95 -5.82
CA ARG A 30 4.77 22.46 -4.87
C ARG A 30 5.91 21.47 -4.68
N GLN A 31 5.60 20.20 -4.44
CA GLN A 31 6.59 19.17 -4.10
C GLN A 31 6.09 17.73 -4.24
N ALA A 32 7.05 16.81 -4.23
CA ALA A 32 6.76 15.39 -4.04
C ALA A 32 6.65 15.07 -2.54
N TYR A 33 5.71 14.21 -2.18
CA TYR A 33 5.51 13.74 -0.82
C TYR A 33 5.00 12.29 -0.82
N TYR A 34 5.00 11.66 0.35
CA TYR A 34 4.49 10.31 0.53
C TYR A 34 3.22 10.32 1.36
N LYS A 35 2.25 9.51 0.94
CA LYS A 35 1.04 9.19 1.72
C LYS A 35 1.21 7.79 2.27
N SER A 36 0.85 7.62 3.55
CA SER A 36 0.70 6.30 4.17
C SER A 36 -0.77 6.10 4.53
N LYS A 37 -1.32 4.93 4.21
CA LYS A 37 -2.66 4.50 4.61
C LYS A 37 -2.58 3.11 5.25
N PRO A 38 -3.06 2.93 6.49
CA PRO A 38 -3.12 1.61 7.10
C PRO A 38 -4.11 0.71 6.35
N VAL A 39 -3.70 -0.52 6.06
CA VAL A 39 -4.48 -1.56 5.39
C VAL A 39 -4.16 -2.94 5.99
N ASN A 40 -5.06 -3.90 5.83
CA ASN A 40 -4.76 -5.29 6.17
C ASN A 40 -4.09 -5.99 4.99
N ALA A 41 -3.19 -6.92 5.27
CA ALA A 41 -2.49 -7.72 4.26
C ALA A 41 -3.46 -8.53 3.38
N ALA A 42 -4.59 -8.95 3.95
CA ALA A 42 -5.63 -9.73 3.29
C ALA A 42 -6.66 -8.90 2.51
N ASP A 43 -6.63 -7.55 2.62
CA ASP A 43 -7.59 -6.70 1.92
C ASP A 43 -7.51 -6.93 0.41
N ASP A 44 -8.68 -7.01 -0.24
CA ASP A 44 -8.76 -7.22 -1.68
C ASP A 44 -8.25 -5.99 -2.43
N ALA A 45 -7.39 -6.24 -3.42
CA ALA A 45 -6.78 -5.22 -4.25
C ALA A 45 -7.14 -5.35 -5.73
N VAL A 46 -8.09 -6.23 -6.10
CA VAL A 46 -8.55 -6.40 -7.50
C VAL A 46 -8.96 -5.05 -8.13
N SER A 47 -9.70 -4.21 -7.40
CA SER A 47 -10.20 -2.91 -7.89
C SER A 47 -9.29 -1.73 -7.56
N CYS A 48 -8.12 -1.95 -6.94
CA CYS A 48 -7.23 -0.87 -6.53
C CYS A 48 -6.43 -0.34 -7.72
N SER A 49 -6.74 0.88 -8.16
CA SER A 49 -6.08 1.54 -9.30
C SER A 49 -4.57 1.74 -9.13
N SER A 50 -4.08 1.71 -7.89
CA SER A 50 -2.67 1.87 -7.55
C SER A 50 -1.97 0.54 -7.26
N PHE A 51 -2.65 -0.60 -7.44
CA PHE A 51 -2.05 -1.90 -7.20
C PHE A 51 -0.93 -2.16 -8.19
N GLN A 52 0.24 -2.48 -7.66
CA GLN A 52 1.39 -2.91 -8.44
C GLN A 52 1.92 -4.20 -7.83
N LYS A 53 1.88 -5.30 -8.59
CA LYS A 53 2.35 -6.60 -8.10
C LYS A 53 3.83 -6.54 -7.71
N LYS A 54 4.17 -7.04 -6.51
CA LYS A 54 5.55 -7.24 -6.04
C LYS A 54 6.32 -8.12 -7.00
#